data_AF-A0A3N5FJ79-F1
#
_entry.id   AF-A0A3N5FJ79-F1
#
_cell.length_a   1.000
_cell.length_b   1.000
_cell.length_c   1.000
_cell.angle_alpha   90.00
_cell.angle_beta   90.00
_cell.angle_gamma   90.00
#
_symmetry.space_group_name_H-M   'P 1'
#
loop_
_entity.id
_entity.type
_entity.pdbx_description
1 polymer ?
#
loop_
_entity_poly.entity_id
_entity_poly.type
_entity_poly.pdbx_seq_one_letter_code
_entity_poly.pdbx_strand_id
1 'polypeptide(L)' 'MSQASRTPLLDTIKVPADLRRLPETDLRQVVDELRQETIDAVSVTGGHLGAGLGVVELTVALHHVFDTPHDRLIWDVGH' A
#
# COMPACT_ATOMS: atom_id res chain seq x y z
N MET A 1 11.39 -6.63 25.45
CA MET A 1 10.28 -5.73 25.08
C MET A 1 10.24 -5.73 23.56
N SER A 2 9.22 -6.32 22.92
CA SER A 2 9.12 -6.22 21.45
C SER A 2 8.85 -4.76 21.12
N GLN A 3 9.68 -4.16 20.28
CA GLN A 3 9.34 -2.86 19.74
C GLN A 3 8.07 -3.02 18.91
N ALA A 4 7.08 -2.16 19.16
CA ALA A 4 5.91 -2.08 18.30
C ALA A 4 6.36 -1.70 16.89
N SER A 5 5.83 -2.39 15.88
CA SER A 5 6.12 -2.04 14.48
C SER A 5 5.69 -0.61 14.18
N ARG A 6 6.41 0.05 13.26
CA ARG A 6 6.02 1.37 12.73
C ARG A 6 4.86 1.28 11.75
N THR A 7 4.59 0.09 11.24
CA THR A 7 3.59 -0.22 10.20
C THR A 7 2.69 -1.38 10.64
N PRO A 8 2.02 -1.27 11.81
CA PRO A 8 1.33 -2.40 12.43
C PRO A 8 0.19 -2.99 11.60
N LEU A 9 -0.50 -2.21 10.76
CA LEU A 9 -1.54 -2.75 9.88
C LEU A 9 -0.96 -3.29 8.58
N LEU A 10 -0.06 -2.54 7.93
CA LEU A 10 0.59 -2.96 6.70
C LEU A 10 1.37 -4.27 6.89
N ASP A 11 1.95 -4.49 8.07
CA ASP A 11 2.66 -5.73 8.41
C ASP A 11 1.75 -6.97 8.39
N THR A 12 0.42 -6.78 8.56
CA THR A 12 -0.57 -7.87 8.50
C THR A 12 -0.99 -8.21 7.07
N ILE A 13 -0.67 -7.37 6.09
CA ILE A 13 -1.07 -7.52 4.69
C ILE A 13 0.07 -8.21 3.93
N LYS A 14 -0.12 -9.47 3.53
CA LYS A 14 0.82 -10.22 2.69
C LYS A 14 0.32 -10.41 1.27
N VAL A 15 -0.99 -10.43 1.08
CA VAL A 15 -1.66 -10.54 -0.22
C VAL A 15 -2.87 -9.58 -0.29
N PRO A 16 -3.36 -9.22 -1.50
CA PRO A 16 -4.54 -8.34 -1.63
C PRO A 16 -5.77 -8.82 -0.86
N ALA A 17 -5.95 -10.15 -0.71
CA ALA A 17 -7.05 -10.72 0.06
C ALA A 17 -6.98 -10.42 1.58
N ASP A 18 -5.81 -10.07 2.13
CA ASP A 18 -5.68 -9.59 3.51
C ASP A 18 -6.23 -8.17 3.62
N LEU A 19 -5.87 -7.29 2.67
CA LEU A 19 -6.37 -5.91 2.61
C LEU A 19 -7.90 -5.83 2.48
N ARG A 20 -8.50 -6.73 1.70
CA ARG A 20 -9.98 -6.82 1.56
C ARG A 20 -10.71 -7.20 2.84
N ARG A 21 -10.01 -7.83 3.80
CA ARG A 21 -10.61 -8.24 5.09
C ARG A 21 -10.59 -7.14 6.14
N LEU A 22 -9.85 -6.06 5.91
CA LEU A 22 -9.82 -4.92 6.83
C LEU A 22 -11.12 -4.12 6.72
N PRO A 23 -11.63 -3.53 7.83
CA PRO A 23 -12.74 -2.60 7.73
C PRO A 23 -12.30 -1.32 7.01
N GLU A 24 -13.24 -0.65 6.33
CA GLU A 24 -12.96 0.59 5.60
C GLU A 24 -12.32 1.68 6.48
N THR A 25 -12.64 1.69 7.78
CA THR A 25 -12.08 2.61 8.78
C THR A 25 -10.56 2.51 8.91
N ASP A 26 -10.00 1.35 8.60
CA ASP A 26 -8.57 1.06 8.78
C ASP A 26 -7.76 1.41 7.53
N LEU A 27 -8.42 1.57 6.37
CA LEU A 27 -7.75 1.85 5.09
C LEU A 27 -6.95 3.14 5.11
N ARG A 28 -7.40 4.14 5.86
CA ARG A 28 -6.65 5.39 6.01
C ARG A 28 -5.29 5.16 6.66
N GLN A 29 -5.26 4.33 7.71
CA GLN A 29 -4.00 3.99 8.38
C GLN A 29 -3.09 3.15 7.47
N VAL A 30 -3.66 2.20 6.71
CA VAL A 30 -2.89 1.43 5.70
C VAL A 30 -2.24 2.35 4.66
N VAL A 31 -2.97 3.34 4.16
CA VAL A 31 -2.43 4.34 3.21
C VAL A 31 -1.27 5.12 3.83
N ASP A 32 -1.44 5.59 5.06
CA ASP A 32 -0.41 6.38 5.74
C ASP A 32 0.86 5.55 6.02
N GLU A 33 0.70 4.29 6.43
CA GLU A 33 1.80 3.34 6.63
C GLU A 33 2.50 2.98 5.30
N LEU A 34 1.74 2.67 4.25
CA LEU A 34 2.28 2.33 2.94
C LEU A 34 3.03 3.51 2.31
N ARG A 35 2.54 4.74 2.50
CA ARG A 35 3.24 5.95 2.06
C ARG A 35 4.58 6.08 2.76
N GLN A 36 4.61 5.94 4.08
CA GLN A 36 5.87 6.08 4.83
C GLN A 36 6.88 5.02 4.41
N GLU A 37 6.44 3.77 4.28
CA GLU A 37 7.30 2.67 3.83
C GLU A 37 7.83 2.92 2.41
N THR A 38 6.98 3.45 1.51
CA THR A 38 7.39 3.83 0.15
C THR A 38 8.45 4.91 0.20
N ILE A 39 8.28 5.98 0.99
CA ILE A 39 9.26 7.06 1.16
C ILE A 39 10.58 6.51 1.68
N ASP A 40 10.53 5.68 2.72
CA ASP A 40 11.71 5.10 3.36
C ASP A 40 12.48 4.24 2.34
N ALA A 41 11.78 3.39 1.58
CA ALA A 41 12.38 2.51 0.57
C ALA A 41 13.02 3.27 -0.60
N VAL A 42 12.37 4.33 -1.11
CA VAL A 42 12.88 5.09 -2.28
C VAL A 42 13.88 6.19 -1.90
N SER A 43 13.92 6.61 -0.64
CA SER A 43 14.86 7.63 -0.14
C SER A 43 16.33 7.20 -0.29
N VAL A 44 16.58 5.89 -0.29
CA VAL A 44 17.94 5.31 -0.34
C VAL A 44 18.48 5.25 -1.77
N THR A 45 17.61 5.13 -2.78
CA THR A 45 18.01 4.83 -4.16
C THR A 45 18.03 6.05 -5.08
N GLY A 46 17.22 7.09 -4.80
CA GLY A 46 17.06 8.26 -5.67
C GLY A 46 16.31 7.93 -6.97
N GLY A 47 15.24 8.66 -7.29
CA GLY A 47 14.38 8.38 -8.44
C GLY A 47 13.09 9.19 -8.47
N HIS A 48 12.15 8.82 -9.34
CA HIS A 48 10.84 9.49 -9.52
C HIS A 48 9.91 9.25 -8.32
N LEU A 49 10.20 9.90 -7.19
CA LEU A 49 9.39 9.80 -5.96
C LEU A 49 7.92 10.25 -6.15
N GLY A 50 7.68 11.20 -7.04
CA GLY A 50 6.36 11.83 -7.17
C GLY A 50 5.26 10.90 -7.69
N ALA A 51 5.60 9.98 -8.59
CA ALA A 51 4.60 9.13 -9.24
C ALA A 51 4.05 8.06 -8.29
N GLY A 52 4.93 7.31 -7.62
CA GLY A 52 4.54 6.29 -6.65
C GLY A 52 3.78 6.85 -5.45
N LEU A 53 4.16 8.04 -4.97
CA LEU A 53 3.48 8.68 -3.82
C LEU A 53 2.09 9.22 -4.17
N GLY A 54 1.83 9.57 -5.44
CA GLY A 54 0.54 10.10 -5.90
C GLY A 54 -0.55 9.04 -6.07
N VAL A 55 -0.20 7.75 -6.05
CA VAL A 55 -1.13 6.64 -6.33
C VAL A 55 -1.37 5.72 -5.13
N VAL A 56 -0.83 6.04 -3.95
CA VAL A 56 -0.93 5.17 -2.75
C VAL A 56 -2.40 4.90 -2.40
N GLU A 57 -3.22 5.94 -2.25
CA GLU A 57 -4.65 5.82 -1.99
C GLU A 57 -5.38 5.00 -3.04
N LEU A 58 -5.10 5.28 -4.32
CA LEU A 58 -5.74 4.60 -5.44
C LEU A 58 -5.39 3.11 -5.43
N THR A 59 -4.13 2.78 -5.18
CA THR A 59 -3.65 1.39 -5.11
C THR A 59 -4.35 0.62 -3.99
N VAL A 60 -4.45 1.20 -2.80
CA VAL A 60 -5.15 0.60 -1.66
C VAL A 60 -6.64 0.40 -1.99
N ALA A 61 -7.30 1.43 -2.52
CA ALA A 61 -8.71 1.35 -2.89
C ALA A 61 -8.98 0.28 -3.96
N LEU A 62 -8.16 0.21 -5.00
CA LEU A 62 -8.30 -0.78 -6.07
C LEU A 62 -8.16 -2.20 -5.53
N HIS A 63 -7.13 -2.48 -4.73
CA HIS A 63 -6.93 -3.83 -4.18
C HIS A 63 -7.92 -4.19 -3.06
N HIS A 64 -8.56 -3.20 -2.42
CA HIS A 64 -9.64 -3.40 -1.46
C HIS A 64 -10.98 -3.71 -2.15
N VAL A 65 -11.27 -3.09 -3.30
CA VAL A 65 -12.55 -3.26 -4.00
C VAL A 65 -12.53 -4.42 -5.01
N PHE A 66 -11.44 -4.57 -5.77
CA PHE A 66 -11.33 -5.59 -6.82
C PHE A 66 -10.68 -6.88 -6.30
N ASP A 67 -11.11 -8.01 -6.84
CA ASP A 67 -10.58 -9.34 -6.50
C ASP A 67 -9.31 -9.66 -7.29
N THR A 68 -8.26 -8.84 -7.16
CA THR A 68 -6.98 -9.13 -7.81
C THR A 68 -6.33 -10.37 -7.15
N PRO A 69 -5.78 -11.33 -7.93
CA PRO A 69 -5.49 -11.27 -9.37
C PRO A 69 -6.57 -11.85 -10.30
N HIS A 70 -7.75 -12.25 -9.80
CA HIS A 70 -8.86 -12.66 -10.66
C HIS A 70 -9.31 -11.49 -11.56
N ASP A 71 -9.53 -10.34 -10.94
CA ASP A 71 -9.66 -9.07 -11.65
C ASP A 71 -8.28 -8.60 -12.10
N ARG A 72 -8.16 -8.24 -13.38
CA ARG A 72 -6.92 -7.74 -13.96
C ARG A 72 -6.79 -6.23 -13.75
N LEU A 73 -5.84 -5.83 -12.93
CA LEU A 73 -5.42 -4.43 -12.78
C LEU A 73 -4.21 -4.15 -13.68
N ILE A 74 -4.29 -3.09 -14.49
CA ILE A 74 -3.21 -2.66 -15.40
C ILE A 74 -2.88 -1.21 -15.06
N TRP A 75 -1.62 -0.95 -14.73
CA TRP A 75 -1.05 0.39 -14.65
C TRP A 75 -0.46 0.76 -16.00
N ASP A 76 -0.87 1.90 -16.56
CA ASP A 76 -0.20 2.44 -17.75
C ASP A 76 1.20 2.95 -17.35
N VAL A 77 2.21 2.64 -18.17
CA VAL A 77 3.65 2.86 -17.91
C VAL A 77 4.23 2.08 -16.72
N GLY A 78 3.69 2.24 -15.50
CA GLY A 78 4.12 1.51 -14.29
C GLY A 78 5.42 2.00 -13.63
N HIS A 79 5.65 3.32 -13.60
CA HIS A 79 6.82 3.97 -12.97
C HIS A 79 6.57 4.37 -11.51
#